data_AF-U5C091-F1
#
_entry.id   AF-U5C091-F1
#
_cell.length_a   1.000
_cell.length_b   1.000
_cell.length_c   1.000
_cell.angle_alpha   90.00
_cell.angle_beta   90.00
_cell.angle_gamma   90.00
#
_symmetry.space_group_name_H-M   'P 1'
#
loop_
_entity.id
_entity.type
_entity.pdbx_description
1 polymer ?
#
loop_
_entity_poly.entity_id
_entity_poly.type
_entity_poly.pdbx_seq_one_letter_code
_entity_poly.pdbx_strand_id
1 'polypeptide(L)'
;MGNKLGKLIPEEFRVLLKWIFSFLFIFLAIPLGAFLLWNLVPKATLNVIIVDKTVVNLDFQEHSSIHWTLNHLRYVKPNGDFFNFKEDYLGFFPAKDGPYSIKDLNGLTDQKIDELVEKTELIYFSDTYGVYENDLEKEALQGPSKKIYGGMDKADLNFLQKAYTEEITIISEFNTIASPTPKAIKNEFETLVGLKWTGWIVRYFDELDTLLNDELPFWMIDSYNKQHDKQWDLKGSGLVFLKDTGKIEILEYEKHTLNKVPIITTGTAFRNKIGIPEFVWYPYWFDIVLIDRDFEVISYYDINPTGEGLEMLREMGLPRYFPAVVVKPNGKGKFYYFSGDFADNVISNSSFRFYGIAKLWRMFMDAEDYSQRNSFFWNYYFPLMRYILDDVNKKENTD
;
A
#
# COMPACT_ATOMS: atom_id res chain seq x y z
N MET A 1 -7.79 55.01 -38.80
CA MET A 1 -8.45 53.83 -39.38
C MET A 1 -9.02 52.95 -38.27
N GLY A 2 -9.97 53.48 -37.50
CA GLY A 2 -10.75 52.67 -36.58
C GLY A 2 -11.83 51.90 -37.35
N ASN A 3 -12.13 50.70 -36.88
CA ASN A 3 -13.43 50.07 -37.06
C ASN A 3 -13.82 49.43 -38.42
N LYS A 4 -12.88 48.86 -39.20
CA LYS A 4 -13.25 47.97 -40.33
C LYS A 4 -13.18 46.46 -40.05
N LEU A 5 -12.46 46.00 -39.03
CA LEU A 5 -12.63 44.61 -38.53
C LEU A 5 -13.91 44.44 -37.68
N GLY A 6 -14.52 45.54 -37.24
CA GLY A 6 -15.78 45.63 -36.49
C GLY A 6 -16.98 44.90 -37.10
N LYS A 7 -17.03 44.82 -38.43
CA LYS A 7 -18.25 44.46 -39.19
C LYS A 7 -18.27 43.05 -39.79
N LEU A 8 -17.21 42.27 -39.64
CA LEU A 8 -17.10 40.91 -40.22
C LEU A 8 -17.37 39.79 -39.21
N ILE A 9 -17.44 40.11 -37.93
CA ILE A 9 -17.63 39.14 -36.85
C ILE A 9 -18.79 39.64 -35.98
N PRO A 10 -19.91 38.90 -35.89
CA PRO A 10 -21.03 39.25 -35.01
C PRO A 10 -20.56 39.53 -33.58
N GLU A 11 -21.18 40.49 -32.89
CA GLU A 11 -20.80 40.88 -31.53
C GLU A 11 -20.87 39.68 -30.56
N GLU A 12 -21.90 38.85 -30.73
CA GLU A 12 -22.09 37.57 -30.03
C GLU A 12 -20.88 36.63 -30.18
N PHE A 13 -20.30 36.54 -31.38
CA PHE A 13 -19.14 35.69 -31.65
C PHE A 13 -17.87 36.20 -30.97
N ARG A 14 -17.72 37.53 -30.80
CA ARG A 14 -16.60 38.13 -30.05
C ARG A 14 -16.73 37.89 -28.56
N VAL A 15 -17.94 37.98 -28.03
CA VAL A 15 -18.23 37.65 -26.63
C VAL A 15 -17.94 36.18 -26.38
N LEU A 16 -18.41 35.28 -27.26
CA LEU A 16 -18.11 33.86 -27.20
C LEU A 16 -16.59 33.56 -27.23
N LEU A 17 -15.85 34.16 -28.18
CA LEU A 17 -14.39 34.04 -28.24
C LEU A 17 -13.71 34.51 -26.95
N LYS A 18 -14.13 35.65 -26.38
CA LYS A 18 -13.61 36.14 -25.10
C LYS A 18 -13.84 35.13 -23.97
N TRP A 19 -15.02 34.52 -23.91
CA TRP A 19 -15.32 33.46 -22.94
C TRP A 19 -14.46 32.22 -23.17
N ILE A 20 -14.30 31.77 -24.41
CA ILE A 20 -13.45 30.63 -24.77
C ILE A 20 -11.99 30.91 -24.37
N PHE A 21 -11.44 32.07 -24.73
CA PHE A 21 -10.07 32.43 -24.36
C PHE A 21 -9.90 32.60 -22.85
N SER A 22 -10.90 33.14 -22.15
CA SER A 22 -10.87 33.27 -20.68
C SER A 22 -10.91 31.90 -20.01
N PHE A 23 -11.77 31.00 -20.48
CA PHE A 23 -11.84 29.62 -19.99
C PHE A 23 -10.54 28.87 -20.28
N LEU A 24 -10.00 28.97 -21.49
CA LEU A 24 -8.72 28.36 -21.87
C LEU A 24 -7.57 28.92 -21.03
N PHE A 25 -7.55 30.23 -20.78
CA PHE A 25 -6.57 30.85 -19.90
C PHE A 25 -6.67 30.30 -18.48
N ILE A 26 -7.87 30.20 -17.89
CA ILE A 26 -8.07 29.63 -16.56
C ILE A 26 -7.64 28.16 -16.53
N PHE A 27 -8.03 27.38 -17.54
CA PHE A 27 -7.70 25.96 -17.66
C PHE A 27 -6.19 25.72 -17.73
N LEU A 28 -5.42 26.62 -18.34
CA LEU A 28 -3.96 26.55 -18.38
C LEU A 28 -3.28 27.18 -17.15
N ALA A 29 -3.84 28.27 -16.62
CA ALA A 29 -3.28 29.00 -15.50
C ALA A 29 -3.36 28.22 -14.18
N ILE A 30 -4.41 27.42 -13.97
CA ILE A 30 -4.57 26.63 -12.74
C ILE A 30 -3.46 25.56 -12.63
N PRO A 31 -3.24 24.65 -13.60
CA PRO A 31 -2.16 23.68 -13.53
C PRO A 31 -0.77 24.34 -13.47
N LEU A 32 -0.55 25.40 -14.26
CA LEU A 32 0.72 26.13 -14.22
C LEU A 32 0.96 26.77 -12.85
N GLY A 33 -0.06 27.41 -12.27
CA GLY A 33 -0.01 27.99 -10.93
C GLY A 33 0.27 26.93 -9.88
N ALA A 34 -0.42 25.78 -9.92
CA ALA A 34 -0.18 24.66 -9.02
C ALA A 34 1.24 24.11 -9.14
N PHE A 35 1.78 24.00 -10.35
CA PHE A 35 3.16 23.59 -10.60
C PHE A 35 4.17 24.61 -10.03
N LEU A 36 3.96 25.90 -10.26
CA LEU A 36 4.83 26.96 -9.73
C LEU A 36 4.79 27.01 -8.20
N LEU A 37 3.60 26.94 -7.60
CA LEU A 37 3.42 26.91 -6.15
C LEU A 37 4.12 25.69 -5.52
N TRP A 38 4.07 24.53 -6.16
CA TRP A 38 4.78 23.35 -5.68
C TRP A 38 6.28 23.57 -5.66
N ASN A 39 6.84 24.28 -6.64
CA ASN A 39 8.26 24.61 -6.65
C ASN A 39 8.69 25.57 -5.53
N LEU A 40 7.77 26.37 -4.98
CA LEU A 40 8.01 27.28 -3.86
C LEU A 40 7.96 26.59 -2.49
N VAL A 41 7.40 25.39 -2.39
CA VAL A 41 7.41 24.61 -1.15
C VAL A 41 8.88 24.26 -0.81
N PRO A 42 9.35 24.49 0.43
CA PRO A 42 10.73 24.16 0.80
C PRO A 42 10.95 22.65 0.70
N LYS A 43 12.18 22.25 0.34
CA LYS A 43 12.61 20.86 0.41
C LYS A 43 13.00 20.53 1.85
N ALA A 44 12.67 19.32 2.30
CA ALA A 44 13.19 18.77 3.55
C ALA A 44 14.05 17.55 3.23
N THR A 45 15.22 17.45 3.83
CA THR A 45 16.04 16.25 3.70
C THR A 45 15.42 15.15 4.56
N LEU A 46 15.24 13.97 4.01
CA LEU A 46 14.82 12.78 4.74
C LEU A 46 15.48 11.57 4.08
N ASN A 47 16.24 10.77 4.82
CA ASN A 47 16.85 9.53 4.35
C ASN A 47 15.95 8.34 4.68
N VAL A 48 15.34 7.80 3.62
CA VAL A 48 14.38 6.70 3.68
C VAL A 48 14.95 5.50 2.96
N ILE A 49 14.92 4.34 3.62
CA ILE A 49 15.22 3.05 2.98
C ILE A 49 13.92 2.33 2.68
N ILE A 50 13.74 1.95 1.42
CA ILE A 50 12.60 1.20 0.95
C ILE A 50 13.08 -0.21 0.57
N VAL A 51 12.43 -1.24 1.11
CA VAL A 51 12.71 -2.64 0.82
C VAL A 51 11.50 -3.23 0.11
N ASP A 52 11.71 -3.66 -1.13
CA ASP A 52 10.70 -4.24 -2.02
C ASP A 52 11.31 -5.41 -2.80
N LYS A 53 10.80 -6.62 -2.56
CA LYS A 53 11.28 -7.85 -3.20
C LYS A 53 10.35 -8.39 -4.29
N THR A 54 9.27 -7.71 -4.65
CA THR A 54 8.20 -8.19 -5.56
C THR A 54 8.15 -7.49 -6.91
N VAL A 55 9.10 -6.62 -7.23
CA VAL A 55 9.11 -5.85 -8.48
C VAL A 55 9.34 -6.75 -9.72
N VAL A 56 8.27 -7.32 -10.28
CA VAL A 56 8.34 -8.23 -11.43
C VAL A 56 8.37 -7.51 -12.79
N ASN A 57 7.89 -6.26 -12.84
CA ASN A 57 7.71 -5.50 -14.07
C ASN A 57 8.22 -4.05 -13.95
N LEU A 58 8.20 -3.33 -15.08
CA LEU A 58 8.70 -1.95 -15.18
C LEU A 58 7.68 -0.89 -14.75
N ASP A 59 6.54 -1.30 -14.16
CA ASP A 59 5.53 -0.39 -13.63
C ASP A 59 5.79 -0.04 -12.16
N PHE A 60 6.58 -0.86 -11.45
CA PHE A 60 7.07 -0.59 -10.08
C PHE A 60 5.94 -0.22 -9.10
N GLN A 61 4.79 -0.88 -9.23
CA GLN A 61 3.53 -0.48 -8.57
C GLN A 61 3.65 -0.55 -7.04
N GLU A 62 4.26 -1.62 -6.53
CA GLU A 62 4.38 -2.01 -5.11
C GLU A 62 5.09 -0.97 -4.22
N HIS A 63 5.89 -0.06 -4.79
CA HIS A 63 6.50 1.04 -4.04
C HIS A 63 6.32 2.40 -4.71
N SER A 64 5.50 2.50 -5.76
CA SER A 64 5.25 3.79 -6.43
C SER A 64 4.54 4.78 -5.52
N SER A 65 3.67 4.30 -4.64
CA SER A 65 2.88 5.13 -3.72
C SER A 65 3.75 5.91 -2.73
N ILE A 66 4.78 5.28 -2.14
CA ILE A 66 5.70 5.96 -1.23
C ILE A 66 6.60 6.94 -1.97
N HIS A 67 7.14 6.57 -3.13
CA HIS A 67 7.98 7.45 -3.93
C HIS A 67 7.22 8.70 -4.38
N TRP A 68 5.98 8.53 -4.83
CA TRP A 68 5.10 9.65 -5.16
C TRP A 68 4.90 10.55 -3.94
N THR A 69 4.63 9.97 -2.77
CA THR A 69 4.36 10.71 -1.53
C THR A 69 5.57 11.51 -1.06
N LEU A 70 6.75 10.89 -1.00
CA LEU A 70 8.02 11.54 -0.66
C LEU A 70 8.28 12.74 -1.58
N ASN A 71 8.20 12.50 -2.90
CA ASN A 71 8.47 13.52 -3.89
C ASN A 71 7.42 14.64 -3.86
N HIS A 72 6.13 14.31 -3.71
CA HIS A 72 5.06 15.31 -3.65
C HIS A 72 5.20 16.23 -2.44
N LEU A 73 5.54 15.67 -1.28
CA LEU A 73 5.81 16.41 -0.04
C LEU A 73 7.18 17.11 -0.02
N ARG A 74 7.99 16.89 -1.07
CA ARG A 74 9.33 17.45 -1.26
C ARG A 74 10.35 17.02 -0.23
N TYR A 75 10.22 15.77 0.21
CA TYR A 75 11.31 15.06 0.84
C TYR A 75 12.37 14.70 -0.22
N VAL A 76 13.62 14.99 0.09
CA VAL A 76 14.77 14.73 -0.79
C VAL A 76 15.84 13.95 -0.04
N LYS A 77 16.65 13.21 -0.80
CA LYS A 77 17.81 12.49 -0.28
C LYS A 77 18.86 13.47 0.27
N PRO A 78 19.83 13.02 1.09
CA PRO A 78 20.91 13.87 1.61
C PRO A 78 21.72 14.62 0.55
N ASN A 79 21.75 14.12 -0.69
CA ASN A 79 22.41 14.78 -1.82
C ASN A 79 21.55 15.88 -2.49
N GLY A 80 20.31 16.09 -2.06
CA GLY A 80 19.37 17.10 -2.56
C GLY A 80 18.47 16.64 -3.72
N ASP A 81 18.65 15.41 -4.20
CA ASP A 81 17.86 14.82 -5.27
C ASP A 81 16.54 14.23 -4.76
N PHE A 82 15.53 14.23 -5.64
CA PHE A 82 14.29 13.51 -5.41
C PHE A 82 14.52 12.00 -5.46
N PHE A 83 13.60 11.24 -4.86
CA PHE A 83 13.61 9.79 -4.89
C PHE A 83 13.22 9.26 -6.27
N ASN A 84 14.01 8.34 -6.80
CA ASN A 84 13.80 7.65 -8.06
C ASN A 84 13.25 6.26 -7.80
N PHE A 85 11.96 6.05 -8.08
CA PHE A 85 11.29 4.76 -7.92
C PHE A 85 11.96 3.60 -8.67
N LYS A 86 12.75 3.87 -9.71
CA LYS A 86 13.44 2.81 -10.46
C LYS A 86 14.75 2.33 -9.81
N GLU A 87 15.28 3.08 -8.85
CA GLU A 87 16.67 2.93 -8.35
C GLU A 87 16.77 2.94 -6.82
N ASP A 88 15.90 3.71 -6.16
CA ASP A 88 15.97 4.02 -4.73
C ASP A 88 15.15 3.03 -3.88
N TYR A 89 15.40 1.73 -4.09
CA TYR A 89 14.92 0.65 -3.21
C TYR A 89 15.96 -0.47 -3.09
N LEU A 90 15.70 -1.42 -2.21
CA LEU A 90 16.44 -2.67 -2.03
C LEU A 90 15.54 -3.86 -2.36
N GLY A 91 16.01 -4.77 -3.22
CA GLY A 91 15.38 -6.03 -3.56
C GLY A 91 15.61 -6.42 -5.02
N PHE A 92 14.54 -6.76 -5.73
CA PHE A 92 14.62 -7.31 -7.09
C PHE A 92 14.48 -6.23 -8.16
N PHE A 93 15.39 -6.17 -9.13
CA PHE A 93 15.38 -5.20 -10.22
C PHE A 93 15.12 -5.91 -11.55
N PRO A 94 13.91 -5.74 -12.14
CA PRO A 94 13.59 -6.37 -13.40
C PRO A 94 14.34 -5.72 -14.56
N ALA A 95 14.71 -6.52 -15.57
CA ALA A 95 15.37 -6.06 -16.79
C ALA A 95 14.41 -6.19 -17.99
N LYS A 96 14.37 -5.16 -18.85
CA LYS A 96 13.58 -5.20 -20.09
C LYS A 96 14.11 -6.23 -21.08
N ASP A 97 15.44 -6.23 -21.26
CA ASP A 97 16.16 -7.07 -22.21
C ASP A 97 17.50 -7.49 -21.54
N GLY A 98 17.51 -8.57 -20.75
CA GLY A 98 18.72 -9.05 -20.07
C GLY A 98 18.46 -9.77 -18.74
N PRO A 99 19.53 -10.13 -18.00
CA PRO A 99 19.38 -10.70 -16.65
C PRO A 99 18.87 -9.63 -15.69
N TYR A 100 17.97 -10.03 -14.79
CA TYR A 100 17.60 -9.21 -13.63
C TYR A 100 18.82 -8.99 -12.72
N SER A 101 18.75 -7.98 -11.85
CA SER A 101 19.71 -7.79 -10.78
C SER A 101 19.02 -7.80 -9.42
N ILE A 102 19.79 -8.13 -8.37
CA ILE A 102 19.32 -8.09 -6.99
C ILE A 102 20.25 -7.16 -6.25
N LYS A 103 19.68 -6.19 -5.55
CA LYS A 103 20.39 -5.25 -4.68
C LYS A 103 19.72 -5.31 -3.33
N ASP A 104 20.21 -6.17 -2.46
CA ASP A 104 19.65 -6.39 -1.13
C ASP A 104 20.72 -6.27 -0.05
N LEU A 105 20.37 -6.69 1.16
CA LEU A 105 21.25 -6.61 2.33
C LEU A 105 22.20 -7.81 2.42
N ASN A 106 22.08 -8.81 1.54
CA ASN A 106 22.92 -9.99 1.58
C ASN A 106 24.36 -9.64 1.21
N GLY A 107 25.31 -10.12 2.04
CA GLY A 107 26.74 -9.87 1.84
C GLY A 107 27.25 -8.51 2.35
N LEU A 108 26.39 -7.70 2.98
CA LEU A 108 26.85 -6.55 3.75
C LEU A 108 27.49 -7.01 5.07
N THR A 109 28.58 -6.35 5.46
CA THR A 109 29.20 -6.55 6.77
C THR A 109 28.39 -5.84 7.86
N ASP A 110 28.46 -6.30 9.11
CA ASP A 110 27.74 -5.64 10.22
C ASP A 110 28.04 -4.14 10.30
N GLN A 111 29.31 -3.73 10.10
CA GLN A 111 29.69 -2.31 10.05
C GLN A 111 28.94 -1.53 8.96
N LYS A 112 28.73 -2.11 7.77
CA LYS A 112 27.98 -1.42 6.70
C LYS A 112 26.50 -1.32 7.03
N ILE A 113 25.95 -2.32 7.74
CA ILE A 113 24.58 -2.28 8.22
C ILE A 113 24.45 -1.17 9.29
N ASP A 114 25.42 -1.05 10.19
CA ASP A 114 25.44 0.03 11.20
C ASP A 114 25.50 1.40 10.55
N GLU A 115 26.43 1.62 9.61
CA GLU A 115 26.54 2.88 8.84
C GLU A 115 25.26 3.21 8.05
N LEU A 116 24.51 2.18 7.63
CA LEU A 116 23.25 2.33 6.92
C LEU A 116 22.13 2.76 7.88
N VAL A 117 22.02 2.10 9.03
CA VAL A 117 21.03 2.41 10.07
C VAL A 117 21.26 3.81 10.65
N GLU A 118 22.51 4.17 11.00
CA GLU A 118 22.87 5.47 11.59
C GLU A 118 22.44 6.67 10.75
N LYS A 119 22.36 6.50 9.42
CA LYS A 119 21.99 7.59 8.50
C LYS A 119 20.50 7.59 8.18
N THR A 120 19.74 6.59 8.61
CA THR A 120 18.38 6.34 8.15
C THR A 120 17.38 6.81 9.18
N GLU A 121 16.39 7.58 8.76
CA GLU A 121 15.37 8.13 9.66
C GLU A 121 14.06 7.32 9.57
N LEU A 122 13.84 6.67 8.42
CA LEU A 122 12.68 5.82 8.17
C LEU A 122 13.07 4.60 7.33
N ILE A 123 12.60 3.43 7.73
CA ILE A 123 12.66 2.20 6.92
C ILE A 123 11.24 1.76 6.58
N TYR A 124 11.00 1.42 5.32
CA TYR A 124 9.72 0.90 4.86
C TYR A 124 9.90 -0.42 4.10
N PHE A 125 9.40 -1.51 4.68
CA PHE A 125 9.25 -2.80 4.04
C PHE A 125 7.88 -2.83 3.35
N SER A 126 7.84 -2.56 2.05
CA SER A 126 6.58 -2.45 1.28
C SER A 126 6.03 -3.80 0.89
N ASP A 127 6.87 -4.70 0.37
CA ASP A 127 6.50 -6.10 0.14
C ASP A 127 7.77 -6.95 0.09
N THR A 128 7.74 -8.12 0.73
CA THR A 128 8.85 -9.08 0.69
C THR A 128 8.50 -10.41 0.06
N TYR A 129 7.29 -10.62 -0.47
CA TYR A 129 6.81 -11.90 -0.99
C TYR A 129 7.81 -12.53 -1.96
N GLY A 130 8.19 -11.82 -3.02
CA GLY A 130 9.21 -12.27 -3.95
C GLY A 130 8.78 -12.36 -5.40
N VAL A 131 9.68 -12.98 -6.17
CA VAL A 131 9.55 -13.23 -7.60
C VAL A 131 9.68 -14.72 -7.86
N TYR A 132 8.81 -15.25 -8.70
CA TYR A 132 8.75 -16.64 -9.12
C TYR A 132 9.01 -16.76 -10.64
N GLU A 133 9.40 -17.94 -11.10
CA GLU A 133 9.71 -18.20 -12.51
C GLU A 133 8.56 -17.81 -13.45
N ASN A 134 7.31 -18.05 -13.05
CA ASN A 134 6.13 -17.76 -13.87
C ASN A 134 5.86 -16.25 -13.97
N ASP A 135 6.35 -15.45 -13.02
CA ASP A 135 6.12 -13.99 -13.02
C ASP A 135 6.95 -13.28 -14.10
N LEU A 136 8.03 -13.92 -14.56
CA LEU A 136 8.90 -13.40 -15.62
C LEU A 136 8.47 -13.87 -17.02
N GLU A 137 7.50 -14.79 -17.10
CA GLU A 137 6.97 -15.31 -18.35
C GLU A 137 5.92 -14.36 -18.93
N LYS A 138 5.87 -14.26 -20.27
CA LYS A 138 4.89 -13.40 -20.95
C LYS A 138 3.46 -13.94 -20.89
N GLU A 139 3.32 -15.23 -20.62
CA GLU A 139 2.04 -15.92 -20.52
C GLU A 139 1.95 -16.58 -19.15
N ALA A 140 0.77 -16.50 -18.51
CA ALA A 140 0.53 -17.12 -17.22
C ALA A 140 0.59 -18.65 -17.37
N LEU A 141 1.68 -19.25 -16.88
CA LEU A 141 1.82 -20.70 -16.86
C LEU A 141 0.95 -21.30 -15.74
N GLN A 142 0.18 -22.33 -16.08
CA GLN A 142 -0.56 -23.10 -15.08
C GLN A 142 0.37 -24.08 -14.35
N GLY A 143 0.46 -23.95 -13.02
CA GLY A 143 1.19 -24.89 -12.18
C GLY A 143 2.01 -24.21 -11.08
N PRO A 144 2.60 -25.01 -10.17
CA PRO A 144 3.45 -24.49 -9.10
C PRO A 144 4.71 -23.84 -9.69
N SER A 145 4.93 -22.57 -9.37
CA SER A 145 6.11 -21.83 -9.79
C SER A 145 7.22 -21.93 -8.74
N LYS A 146 8.47 -21.99 -9.19
CA LYS A 146 9.64 -22.02 -8.31
C LYS A 146 10.04 -20.59 -7.93
N LYS A 147 10.29 -20.36 -6.64
CA LYS A 147 10.77 -19.08 -6.13
C LYS A 147 12.17 -18.77 -6.68
N ILE A 148 12.34 -17.58 -7.24
CA ILE A 148 13.63 -17.00 -7.66
C ILE A 148 14.22 -16.20 -6.51
N TYR A 149 13.43 -15.28 -5.95
CA TYR A 149 13.85 -14.34 -4.91
C TYR A 149 12.67 -14.02 -3.98
N GLY A 150 12.94 -13.52 -2.78
CA GLY A 150 11.91 -13.09 -1.82
C GLY A 150 11.78 -13.92 -0.56
N GLY A 151 10.85 -13.51 0.28
CA GLY A 151 10.82 -13.71 1.71
C GLY A 151 11.84 -12.82 2.42
N MET A 152 11.51 -12.45 3.66
CA MET A 152 12.49 -11.92 4.60
C MET A 152 13.54 -12.99 4.90
N ASP A 153 14.80 -12.61 4.79
CA ASP A 153 15.95 -13.46 5.12
C ASP A 153 16.66 -12.98 6.40
N LYS A 154 17.79 -13.62 6.73
CA LYS A 154 18.54 -13.31 7.94
C LYS A 154 19.20 -11.92 7.89
N ALA A 155 19.60 -11.45 6.70
CA ALA A 155 20.22 -10.14 6.56
C ALA A 155 19.17 -9.04 6.77
N ASP A 156 17.96 -9.22 6.21
CA ASP A 156 16.84 -8.30 6.46
C ASP A 156 16.46 -8.25 7.94
N LEU A 157 16.37 -9.41 8.60
CA LEU A 157 16.02 -9.48 10.02
C LEU A 157 17.09 -8.84 10.90
N ASN A 158 18.38 -9.04 10.60
CA ASN A 158 19.48 -8.37 11.32
C ASN A 158 19.41 -6.84 11.14
N PHE A 159 19.19 -6.37 9.91
CA PHE A 159 18.99 -4.95 9.65
C PHE A 159 17.79 -4.38 10.40
N LEU A 160 16.66 -5.09 10.41
CA LEU A 160 15.47 -4.69 11.17
C LEU A 160 15.75 -4.67 12.67
N GLN A 161 16.43 -5.68 13.23
CA GLN A 161 16.82 -5.73 14.64
C GLN A 161 17.71 -4.56 15.04
N LYS A 162 18.71 -4.23 14.22
CA LYS A 162 19.59 -3.07 14.43
C LYS A 162 18.81 -1.76 14.38
N ALA A 163 17.99 -1.56 13.34
CA ALA A 163 17.16 -0.37 13.23
C ALA A 163 16.15 -0.22 14.38
N TYR A 164 15.58 -1.34 14.84
CA TYR A 164 14.68 -1.35 16.00
C TYR A 164 15.44 -0.96 17.28
N THR A 165 16.66 -1.44 17.44
CA THR A 165 17.52 -1.12 18.60
C THR A 165 17.97 0.34 18.61
N GLU A 166 18.31 0.89 17.43
CA GLU A 166 18.66 2.31 17.25
C GLU A 166 17.44 3.24 17.22
N GLU A 167 16.26 2.73 17.58
CA GLU A 167 15.03 3.52 17.70
C GLU A 167 14.63 4.24 16.40
N ILE A 168 14.96 3.65 15.24
CA ILE A 168 14.55 4.17 13.92
C ILE A 168 13.05 3.94 13.72
N THR A 169 12.40 4.83 12.99
CA THR A 169 10.99 4.60 12.61
C THR A 169 10.93 3.53 11.52
N ILE A 170 10.12 2.50 11.74
CA ILE A 170 9.99 1.36 10.82
C ILE A 170 8.51 1.21 10.45
N ILE A 171 8.24 1.00 9.16
CA ILE A 171 6.95 0.60 8.64
C ILE A 171 7.15 -0.76 7.98
N SER A 172 6.32 -1.74 8.36
CA SER A 172 6.24 -3.03 7.68
C SER A 172 4.82 -3.28 7.22
N GLU A 173 4.68 -3.88 6.06
CA GLU A 173 3.38 -4.11 5.43
C GLU A 173 3.06 -5.60 5.28
N PHE A 174 1.82 -5.88 4.90
CA PHE A 174 1.36 -7.16 4.39
C PHE A 174 2.43 -7.84 3.53
N ASN A 175 2.52 -9.17 3.62
CA ASN A 175 3.56 -9.98 2.97
C ASN A 175 5.02 -9.77 3.43
N THR A 176 5.31 -8.96 4.46
CA THR A 176 6.67 -8.88 5.04
C THR A 176 7.07 -10.19 5.74
N ILE A 177 6.12 -10.86 6.43
CA ILE A 177 6.39 -12.07 7.22
C ILE A 177 5.59 -13.31 6.79
N ALA A 178 4.79 -13.17 5.74
CA ALA A 178 4.04 -14.28 5.15
C ALA A 178 4.98 -15.22 4.38
N SER A 179 4.45 -16.35 3.89
CA SER A 179 5.18 -17.18 2.92
C SER A 179 5.65 -16.29 1.76
N PRO A 180 6.92 -16.37 1.33
CA PRO A 180 7.88 -17.46 1.52
C PRO A 180 8.95 -17.21 2.59
N THR A 181 8.70 -16.33 3.57
CA THR A 181 9.58 -16.09 4.72
C THR A 181 9.72 -17.36 5.58
N PRO A 182 10.95 -17.81 5.93
CA PRO A 182 11.14 -18.99 6.76
C PRO A 182 10.52 -18.81 8.16
N LYS A 183 9.92 -19.88 8.70
CA LYS A 183 9.25 -19.85 10.02
C LYS A 183 10.15 -19.35 11.16
N ALA A 184 11.45 -19.66 11.12
CA ALA A 184 12.39 -19.16 12.12
C ALA A 184 12.51 -17.63 12.08
N ILE A 185 12.70 -17.06 10.88
CA ILE A 185 12.77 -15.62 10.65
C ILE A 185 11.46 -14.93 11.05
N LYS A 186 10.32 -15.49 10.64
CA LYS A 186 8.99 -15.01 11.07
C LYS A 186 8.88 -14.97 12.59
N ASN A 187 9.18 -16.06 13.28
CA ASN A 187 9.04 -16.11 14.74
C ASN A 187 9.95 -15.10 15.45
N GLU A 188 11.17 -14.88 14.94
CA GLU A 188 12.10 -13.88 15.48
C GLU A 188 11.57 -12.45 15.25
N PHE A 189 11.05 -12.15 14.06
CA PHE A 189 10.37 -10.88 13.78
C PHE A 189 9.19 -10.68 14.74
N GLU A 190 8.29 -11.66 14.83
CA GLU A 190 7.08 -11.58 15.66
C GLU A 190 7.43 -11.33 17.13
N THR A 191 8.47 -12.01 17.63
CA THR A 191 8.97 -11.86 18.99
C THR A 191 9.61 -10.48 19.23
N LEU A 192 10.39 -9.98 18.26
CA LEU A 192 11.06 -8.68 18.38
C LEU A 192 10.05 -7.54 18.51
N VAL A 193 9.02 -7.53 17.64
CA VAL A 193 8.12 -6.37 17.54
C VAL A 193 6.89 -6.49 18.44
N GLY A 194 6.49 -7.71 18.82
CA GLY A 194 5.28 -7.97 19.62
C GLY A 194 4.00 -8.08 18.79
N LEU A 195 4.12 -8.57 17.55
CA LEU A 195 3.01 -8.76 16.61
C LEU A 195 3.08 -10.17 16.04
N LYS A 196 1.95 -10.85 15.93
CA LYS A 196 1.87 -12.24 15.49
C LYS A 196 0.88 -12.42 14.35
N TRP A 197 1.32 -12.98 13.23
CA TRP A 197 0.42 -13.35 12.15
C TRP A 197 -0.37 -14.62 12.52
N THR A 198 -1.68 -14.58 12.32
CA THR A 198 -2.57 -15.73 12.61
C THR A 198 -2.41 -16.88 11.61
N GLY A 199 -1.70 -16.63 10.50
CA GLY A 199 -1.64 -17.52 9.35
C GLY A 199 -2.75 -17.26 8.34
N TRP A 200 -3.73 -16.40 8.64
CA TRP A 200 -4.82 -16.08 7.72
C TRP A 200 -4.54 -14.82 6.91
N ILE A 201 -4.87 -14.88 5.62
CA ILE A 201 -5.02 -13.74 4.73
C ILE A 201 -6.44 -13.76 4.14
N VAL A 202 -6.94 -12.60 3.76
CA VAL A 202 -8.32 -12.41 3.32
C VAL A 202 -8.34 -11.52 2.09
N ARG A 203 -9.21 -11.83 1.13
CA ARG A 203 -9.53 -10.96 -0.01
C ARG A 203 -11.00 -11.01 -0.36
N TYR A 204 -11.52 -9.88 -0.81
CA TYR A 204 -12.87 -9.76 -1.36
C TYR A 204 -12.90 -10.10 -2.85
N PHE A 205 -13.98 -10.76 -3.27
CA PHE A 205 -14.30 -11.00 -4.66
C PHE A 205 -15.75 -10.54 -4.92
N ASP A 206 -15.94 -9.80 -6.02
CA ASP A 206 -17.28 -9.34 -6.43
C ASP A 206 -18.19 -10.50 -6.86
N GLU A 207 -17.61 -11.60 -7.34
CA GLU A 207 -18.33 -12.78 -7.80
C GLU A 207 -17.54 -14.06 -7.50
N LEU A 208 -18.19 -15.03 -6.86
CA LEU A 208 -17.63 -16.34 -6.51
C LEU A 208 -17.99 -17.42 -7.54
N ASP A 209 -18.94 -17.16 -8.45
CA ASP A 209 -19.31 -18.08 -9.53
C ASP A 209 -18.18 -18.18 -10.57
N THR A 210 -17.64 -19.38 -10.74
CA THR A 210 -16.52 -19.67 -11.65
C THR A 210 -16.91 -19.60 -13.12
N LEU A 211 -18.21 -19.51 -13.45
CA LEU A 211 -18.70 -19.26 -14.80
C LEU A 211 -18.73 -17.77 -15.14
N LEU A 212 -18.68 -16.89 -14.13
CA LEU A 212 -18.77 -15.45 -14.27
C LEU A 212 -17.45 -14.75 -13.90
N ASN A 213 -16.60 -15.39 -13.09
CA ASN A 213 -15.33 -14.84 -12.62
C ASN A 213 -14.14 -15.76 -12.93
N ASP A 214 -13.30 -15.32 -13.87
CA ASP A 214 -12.06 -16.00 -14.26
C ASP A 214 -10.86 -15.66 -13.34
N GLU A 215 -11.02 -14.74 -12.37
CA GLU A 215 -9.96 -14.36 -11.43
C GLU A 215 -9.72 -15.39 -10.32
N LEU A 216 -10.67 -16.32 -10.12
CA LEU A 216 -10.57 -17.36 -9.10
C LEU A 216 -9.58 -18.45 -9.54
N PRO A 217 -8.45 -18.64 -8.82
CA PRO A 217 -7.49 -19.65 -9.23
C PRO A 217 -8.06 -21.07 -9.10
N PHE A 218 -7.82 -21.91 -10.10
CA PHE A 218 -8.27 -23.32 -10.09
C PHE A 218 -7.84 -24.07 -8.82
N TRP A 219 -6.62 -23.84 -8.34
CA TRP A 219 -6.10 -24.49 -7.13
C TRP A 219 -6.95 -24.16 -5.89
N MET A 220 -7.51 -22.96 -5.80
CA MET A 220 -8.33 -22.53 -4.67
C MET A 220 -9.65 -23.30 -4.65
N ILE A 221 -10.29 -23.43 -5.82
CA ILE A 221 -11.55 -24.16 -6.00
C ILE A 221 -11.35 -25.65 -5.69
N ASP A 222 -10.29 -26.26 -6.22
CA ASP A 222 -9.96 -27.67 -5.98
C ASP A 222 -9.67 -27.94 -4.50
N SER A 223 -8.89 -27.07 -3.83
CA SER A 223 -8.61 -27.17 -2.40
C SER A 223 -9.87 -27.03 -1.54
N TYR A 224 -10.75 -26.08 -1.87
CA TYR A 224 -12.02 -25.89 -1.15
C TYR A 224 -12.94 -27.12 -1.29
N ASN A 225 -13.11 -27.65 -2.50
CA ASN A 225 -13.97 -28.81 -2.74
C ASN A 225 -13.48 -30.05 -1.98
N LYS A 226 -12.16 -30.29 -1.98
CA LYS A 226 -11.53 -31.37 -1.22
C LYS A 226 -11.68 -31.21 0.28
N GLN A 227 -11.58 -29.97 0.79
CA GLN A 227 -11.69 -29.69 2.22
C GLN A 227 -13.12 -29.91 2.74
N HIS A 228 -14.12 -29.47 1.98
CA HIS A 228 -15.52 -29.46 2.44
C HIS A 228 -16.36 -30.64 1.94
N ASP A 229 -15.76 -31.55 1.16
CA ASP A 229 -16.44 -32.69 0.50
C ASP A 229 -17.70 -32.25 -0.27
N LYS A 230 -17.60 -31.09 -0.94
CA LYS A 230 -18.69 -30.43 -1.66
C LYS A 230 -18.20 -29.90 -2.99
N GLN A 231 -19.12 -29.79 -3.95
CA GLN A 231 -18.84 -29.07 -5.18
C GLN A 231 -18.98 -27.56 -4.95
N TRP A 232 -18.17 -26.78 -5.67
CA TRP A 232 -18.22 -25.34 -5.66
C TRP A 232 -19.52 -24.86 -6.34
N ASP A 233 -20.47 -24.39 -5.55
CA ASP A 233 -21.75 -23.79 -5.99
C ASP A 233 -21.96 -22.44 -5.30
N LEU A 234 -20.85 -21.71 -5.06
CA LEU A 234 -20.87 -20.38 -4.46
C LEU A 234 -21.13 -19.33 -5.55
N LYS A 235 -21.93 -18.32 -5.22
CA LYS A 235 -22.37 -17.26 -6.14
C LYS A 235 -22.45 -15.92 -5.43
N GLY A 236 -22.34 -14.85 -6.20
CA GLY A 236 -22.32 -13.48 -5.70
C GLY A 236 -21.01 -13.16 -4.98
N SER A 237 -20.99 -12.01 -4.31
CA SER A 237 -19.79 -11.50 -3.66
C SER A 237 -19.49 -12.21 -2.32
N GLY A 238 -18.21 -12.30 -1.97
CA GLY A 238 -17.81 -12.82 -0.66
C GLY A 238 -16.34 -12.61 -0.33
N LEU A 239 -15.97 -13.03 0.87
CA LEU A 239 -14.61 -12.99 1.38
C LEU A 239 -14.00 -14.37 1.39
N VAL A 240 -12.85 -14.51 0.75
CA VAL A 240 -12.04 -15.73 0.78
C VAL A 240 -10.97 -15.58 1.85
N PHE A 241 -11.02 -16.45 2.84
CA PHE A 241 -10.00 -16.61 3.88
C PHE A 241 -9.07 -17.75 3.49
N LEU A 242 -7.79 -17.47 3.35
CA LEU A 242 -6.75 -18.47 3.07
C LEU A 242 -5.79 -18.57 4.25
N LYS A 243 -5.59 -19.78 4.76
CA LYS A 243 -4.61 -20.07 5.80
C LYS A 243 -3.29 -20.51 5.21
N ASP A 244 -2.19 -20.21 5.90
CA ASP A 244 -0.83 -20.68 5.59
C ASP A 244 -0.71 -22.21 5.48
N THR A 245 -1.59 -22.96 6.14
CA THR A 245 -1.70 -24.43 6.02
C THR A 245 -2.44 -24.91 4.78
N GLY A 246 -2.94 -24.01 3.92
CA GLY A 246 -3.78 -24.30 2.76
C GLY A 246 -5.28 -24.47 3.08
N LYS A 247 -5.71 -24.13 4.30
CA LYS A 247 -7.14 -24.17 4.68
C LYS A 247 -7.87 -22.99 4.01
N ILE A 248 -9.04 -23.22 3.44
CA ILE A 248 -9.86 -22.19 2.79
C ILE A 248 -11.23 -22.12 3.47
N GLU A 249 -11.64 -20.91 3.84
CA GLU A 249 -13.00 -20.62 4.35
C GLU A 249 -13.58 -19.44 3.59
N ILE A 250 -14.90 -19.45 3.35
CA ILE A 250 -15.55 -18.45 2.51
C ILE A 250 -16.75 -17.86 3.25
N LEU A 251 -16.74 -16.54 3.42
CA LEU A 251 -17.83 -15.76 4.00
C LEU A 251 -18.59 -15.06 2.87
N GLU A 252 -19.68 -15.68 2.42
CA GLU A 252 -20.66 -15.12 1.48
C GLU A 252 -21.37 -13.86 2.01
N TYR A 253 -21.56 -12.85 1.15
CA TYR A 253 -22.34 -11.65 1.44
C TYR A 253 -23.83 -11.99 1.68
N GLU A 254 -24.50 -11.21 2.53
CA GLU A 254 -25.87 -11.38 3.05
C GLU A 254 -26.09 -12.60 3.95
N LYS A 255 -25.31 -13.66 3.80
CA LYS A 255 -25.35 -14.85 4.65
C LYS A 255 -24.40 -14.75 5.83
N HIS A 256 -23.13 -14.46 5.58
CA HIS A 256 -22.09 -14.39 6.61
C HIS A 256 -21.62 -12.97 6.90
N THR A 257 -21.74 -12.04 5.95
CA THR A 257 -21.40 -10.62 6.14
C THR A 257 -22.54 -9.69 5.74
N LEU A 258 -22.66 -8.58 6.46
CA LEU A 258 -23.59 -7.48 6.16
C LEU A 258 -22.92 -6.37 5.37
N ASN A 259 -21.60 -6.25 5.44
CA ASN A 259 -20.86 -5.38 4.53
C ASN A 259 -20.50 -6.20 3.28
N LYS A 260 -20.78 -5.62 2.11
CA LYS A 260 -20.38 -6.22 0.83
C LYS A 260 -18.86 -6.28 0.72
N VAL A 261 -18.20 -5.14 0.91
CA VAL A 261 -16.74 -4.98 0.88
C VAL A 261 -16.22 -4.74 2.30
N PRO A 262 -15.04 -5.27 2.68
CA PRO A 262 -14.41 -4.92 3.95
C PRO A 262 -14.20 -3.41 4.05
N ILE A 263 -14.51 -2.84 5.21
CA ILE A 263 -14.27 -1.41 5.47
C ILE A 263 -13.11 -1.26 6.45
N ILE A 264 -12.19 -0.34 6.17
CA ILE A 264 -11.21 0.13 7.15
C ILE A 264 -11.86 1.27 7.91
N THR A 265 -12.06 1.09 9.21
CA THR A 265 -12.64 2.09 10.12
C THR A 265 -11.58 2.69 11.01
N THR A 266 -11.47 4.01 11.04
CA THR A 266 -10.51 4.74 11.86
C THR A 266 -11.17 5.35 13.10
N GLY A 267 -10.53 5.19 14.27
CA GLY A 267 -10.99 5.80 15.52
C GLY A 267 -10.90 7.34 15.51
N THR A 268 -11.88 8.01 16.12
CA THR A 268 -12.03 9.48 16.12
C THR A 268 -10.77 10.26 16.49
N ALA A 269 -9.98 9.76 17.46
CA ALA A 269 -8.73 10.40 17.88
C ALA A 269 -7.71 10.48 16.72
N PHE A 270 -7.53 9.39 15.97
CA PHE A 270 -6.64 9.34 14.82
C PHE A 270 -7.23 10.05 13.61
N ARG A 271 -8.55 10.01 13.39
CA ARG A 271 -9.18 10.76 12.29
C ARG A 271 -8.87 12.25 12.35
N ASN A 272 -9.04 12.85 13.52
CA ASN A 272 -8.79 14.29 13.70
C ASN A 272 -7.29 14.62 13.61
N LYS A 273 -6.43 13.70 14.05
CA LYS A 273 -4.97 13.89 14.03
C LYS A 273 -4.36 13.75 12.63
N ILE A 274 -4.81 12.77 11.85
CA ILE A 274 -4.28 12.41 10.52
C ILE A 274 -5.05 13.13 9.41
N GLY A 275 -6.35 13.40 9.61
CA GLY A 275 -7.23 13.96 8.60
C GLY A 275 -7.80 12.92 7.62
N ILE A 276 -7.91 11.66 8.01
CA ILE A 276 -8.51 10.56 7.23
C ILE A 276 -10.03 10.43 7.50
N PRO A 277 -10.82 9.91 6.54
CA PRO A 277 -12.25 9.68 6.73
C PRO A 277 -12.52 8.62 7.82
N GLU A 278 -13.79 8.49 8.21
CA GLU A 278 -14.21 7.48 9.19
C GLU A 278 -14.09 6.06 8.69
N PHE A 279 -14.47 5.85 7.45
CA PHE A 279 -14.38 4.56 6.79
C PHE A 279 -13.89 4.72 5.36
N VAL A 280 -13.20 3.70 4.85
CA VAL A 280 -12.77 3.54 3.45
C VAL A 280 -12.97 2.08 3.07
N TRP A 281 -13.46 1.80 1.86
CA TRP A 281 -13.62 0.42 1.41
C TRP A 281 -12.30 -0.15 0.92
N TYR A 282 -12.01 -1.40 1.27
CA TYR A 282 -10.74 -2.05 0.95
C TYR A 282 -10.97 -3.50 0.49
N PRO A 283 -11.01 -3.75 -0.83
CA PRO A 283 -11.31 -5.07 -1.38
C PRO A 283 -10.08 -5.99 -1.51
N TYR A 284 -8.87 -5.48 -1.30
CA TYR A 284 -7.61 -6.18 -1.60
C TYR A 284 -7.16 -7.12 -0.48
N TRP A 285 -6.02 -7.77 -0.71
CA TRP A 285 -5.43 -8.69 0.25
C TRP A 285 -5.06 -7.99 1.54
N PHE A 286 -5.41 -8.61 2.66
CA PHE A 286 -4.92 -8.24 3.97
C PHE A 286 -4.68 -9.47 4.84
N ASP A 287 -3.72 -9.39 5.74
CA ASP A 287 -3.47 -10.40 6.76
C ASP A 287 -4.24 -10.11 8.04
N ILE A 288 -4.39 -11.16 8.86
CA ILE A 288 -4.95 -11.01 10.19
C ILE A 288 -3.84 -11.24 11.21
N VAL A 289 -3.57 -10.20 11.99
CA VAL A 289 -2.55 -10.19 13.03
C VAL A 289 -3.14 -10.06 14.42
N LEU A 290 -2.46 -10.63 15.39
CA LEU A 290 -2.66 -10.41 16.82
C LEU A 290 -1.54 -9.50 17.30
N ILE A 291 -1.88 -8.54 18.14
CA ILE A 291 -0.94 -7.53 18.62
C ILE A 291 -0.82 -7.59 20.13
N ASP A 292 0.36 -7.26 20.64
CA ASP A 292 0.59 -7.04 22.06
C ASP A 292 -0.12 -5.76 22.55
N ARG A 293 -0.24 -5.62 23.87
CA ARG A 293 -1.01 -4.55 24.52
C ARG A 293 -0.41 -3.16 24.37
N ASP A 294 0.85 -3.08 23.97
CA ASP A 294 1.60 -1.84 23.77
C ASP A 294 1.36 -1.23 22.37
N PHE A 295 0.70 -1.95 21.47
CA PHE A 295 0.22 -1.40 20.21
C PHE A 295 -1.04 -0.57 20.41
N GLU A 296 -1.06 0.61 19.78
CA GLU A 296 -2.26 1.38 19.51
C GLU A 296 -2.77 1.03 18.11
N VAL A 297 -4.07 0.77 17.98
CA VAL A 297 -4.70 0.52 16.68
C VAL A 297 -5.20 1.84 16.10
N ILE A 298 -4.67 2.24 14.95
CA ILE A 298 -5.10 3.42 14.21
C ILE A 298 -6.44 3.15 13.51
N SER A 299 -6.53 1.99 12.85
CA SER A 299 -7.72 1.57 12.12
C SER A 299 -7.93 0.06 12.19
N TYR A 300 -9.17 -0.37 12.05
CA TYR A 300 -9.59 -1.77 12.03
C TYR A 300 -10.27 -2.10 10.70
N TYR A 301 -10.09 -3.32 10.21
CA TYR A 301 -11.00 -3.93 9.27
C TYR A 301 -12.30 -4.35 9.97
N ASP A 302 -13.42 -3.98 9.35
CA ASP A 302 -14.76 -4.40 9.73
C ASP A 302 -15.48 -5.04 8.53
N ILE A 303 -15.77 -6.32 8.65
CA ILE A 303 -16.55 -7.08 7.65
C ILE A 303 -18.04 -7.18 8.02
N ASN A 304 -18.41 -6.65 9.20
CA ASN A 304 -19.75 -6.69 9.75
C ASN A 304 -20.43 -8.07 9.62
N PRO A 305 -19.87 -9.12 10.27
CA PRO A 305 -20.37 -10.48 10.16
C PRO A 305 -21.77 -10.61 10.78
N THR A 306 -22.58 -11.50 10.20
CA THR A 306 -23.84 -11.97 10.77
C THR A 306 -23.57 -12.88 11.98
N GLY A 307 -24.62 -13.40 12.62
CA GLY A 307 -24.47 -14.41 13.67
C GLY A 307 -23.70 -15.64 13.18
N GLU A 308 -24.04 -16.14 11.98
CA GLU A 308 -23.36 -17.28 11.35
C GLU A 308 -21.90 -16.94 10.99
N GLY A 309 -21.65 -15.78 10.39
CA GLY A 309 -20.30 -15.34 10.09
C GLY A 309 -19.42 -15.18 11.34
N LEU A 310 -20.00 -14.74 12.45
CA LEU A 310 -19.29 -14.62 13.72
C LEU A 310 -18.91 -15.98 14.30
N GLU A 311 -19.77 -17.00 14.19
CA GLU A 311 -19.40 -18.36 14.59
C GLU A 311 -18.28 -18.92 13.70
N MET A 312 -18.32 -18.71 12.39
CA MET A 312 -17.21 -19.10 11.50
C MET A 312 -15.88 -18.44 11.90
N LEU A 313 -15.89 -17.14 12.23
CA LEU A 313 -14.70 -16.46 12.74
C LEU A 313 -14.18 -17.11 14.04
N ARG A 314 -15.07 -17.49 14.96
CA ARG A 314 -14.68 -18.17 16.21
C ARG A 314 -14.10 -19.55 15.95
N GLU A 315 -14.67 -20.33 15.02
CA GLU A 315 -14.12 -21.63 14.62
C GLU A 315 -12.73 -21.50 13.98
N MET A 316 -12.47 -20.41 13.27
CA MET A 316 -11.14 -20.07 12.74
C MET A 316 -10.17 -19.55 13.81
N GLY A 317 -10.64 -19.28 15.03
CA GLY A 317 -9.87 -18.66 16.11
C GLY A 317 -9.60 -17.17 15.91
N LEU A 318 -10.44 -16.50 15.12
CA LEU A 318 -10.28 -15.11 14.70
C LEU A 318 -11.17 -14.15 15.51
N PRO A 319 -10.71 -12.93 15.77
CA PRO A 319 -11.52 -11.91 16.44
C PRO A 319 -12.60 -11.34 15.49
N ARG A 320 -13.53 -10.58 16.05
CA ARG A 320 -14.57 -9.85 15.29
C ARG A 320 -14.02 -8.69 14.47
N TYR A 321 -12.97 -8.03 14.97
CA TYR A 321 -12.31 -6.89 14.33
C TYR A 321 -10.85 -7.25 14.10
N PHE A 322 -10.32 -6.91 12.93
CA PHE A 322 -8.92 -7.15 12.60
C PHE A 322 -8.18 -5.81 12.58
N PRO A 323 -6.98 -5.69 13.17
CA PRO A 323 -6.19 -4.47 13.02
C PRO A 323 -5.84 -4.24 11.54
N ALA A 324 -6.01 -3.02 11.04
CA ALA A 324 -5.62 -2.63 9.68
C ALA A 324 -4.31 -1.83 9.67
N VAL A 325 -4.18 -0.90 10.64
CA VAL A 325 -2.95 -0.17 10.90
C VAL A 325 -2.73 -0.13 12.39
N VAL A 326 -1.56 -0.56 12.83
CA VAL A 326 -1.15 -0.48 14.24
C VAL A 326 0.17 0.27 14.37
N VAL A 327 0.35 0.90 15.52
CA VAL A 327 1.56 1.63 15.87
C VAL A 327 1.99 1.31 17.28
N LYS A 328 3.28 1.12 17.48
CA LYS A 328 3.91 0.95 18.79
C LYS A 328 5.06 1.95 18.93
N PRO A 329 5.15 2.69 20.06
CA PRO A 329 6.33 3.49 20.36
C PRO A 329 7.59 2.61 20.45
N ASN A 330 8.71 3.08 19.89
CA ASN A 330 10.00 2.40 19.96
C ASN A 330 11.11 3.43 20.27
N GLY A 331 11.20 3.84 21.53
CA GLY A 331 12.10 4.91 21.97
C GLY A 331 11.80 6.23 21.25
N LYS A 332 12.81 6.82 20.59
CA LYS A 332 12.65 7.98 19.71
C LYS A 332 11.82 7.68 18.47
N GLY A 333 11.83 6.45 17.97
CA GLY A 333 11.09 6.01 16.79
C GLY A 333 9.71 5.45 17.09
N LYS A 334 9.12 4.87 16.05
CA LYS A 334 7.85 4.13 16.10
C LYS A 334 7.92 2.94 15.16
N PHE A 335 7.28 1.85 15.55
CA PHE A 335 7.04 0.71 14.68
C PHE A 335 5.59 0.73 14.21
N TYR A 336 5.38 0.77 12.90
CA TYR A 336 4.08 0.68 12.25
C TYR A 336 3.95 -0.66 11.53
N TYR A 337 2.77 -1.26 11.62
CA TYR A 337 2.41 -2.41 10.79
C TYR A 337 1.12 -2.14 10.03
N PHE A 338 1.16 -2.34 8.71
CA PHE A 338 0.04 -2.24 7.80
C PHE A 338 -0.40 -3.65 7.40
N SER A 339 -1.60 -4.05 7.78
CA SER A 339 -2.09 -5.41 7.52
C SER A 339 -2.60 -5.62 6.10
N GLY A 340 -2.77 -4.55 5.31
CA GLY A 340 -3.15 -4.64 3.90
C GLY A 340 -2.01 -4.27 2.98
N ASP A 341 -2.12 -4.71 1.75
CA ASP A 341 -1.34 -4.25 0.61
C ASP A 341 -1.76 -2.83 0.19
N PHE A 342 -1.33 -1.87 1.00
CA PHE A 342 -1.62 -0.44 0.92
C PHE A 342 -0.71 0.32 -0.03
N ALA A 343 0.49 -0.18 -0.31
CA ALA A 343 1.44 0.43 -1.23
C ALA A 343 1.09 0.17 -2.70
N ASP A 344 0.37 -0.91 -2.99
CA ASP A 344 -0.03 -1.35 -4.34
C ASP A 344 -1.16 -0.51 -4.98
N ASN A 345 -0.88 0.78 -5.24
CA ASN A 345 -1.79 1.71 -5.92
C ASN A 345 -1.30 2.10 -7.32
N VAL A 346 -2.26 2.28 -8.24
CA VAL A 346 -1.99 2.63 -9.65
C VAL A 346 -1.74 4.14 -9.80
N ILE A 347 -0.53 4.58 -9.47
CA ILE A 347 -0.16 6.00 -9.49
C ILE A 347 0.97 6.32 -10.45
N SER A 348 0.74 7.37 -11.26
CA SER A 348 1.79 7.93 -12.10
C SER A 348 2.74 8.80 -11.29
N ASN A 349 4.01 8.38 -11.20
CA ASN A 349 5.14 9.13 -10.64
C ASN A 349 5.48 10.44 -11.40
N SER A 350 4.71 10.86 -12.41
CA SER A 350 4.91 12.15 -13.09
C SER A 350 4.10 13.31 -12.47
N SER A 351 3.04 12.99 -11.73
CA SER A 351 2.01 13.94 -11.28
C SER A 351 2.31 14.61 -9.93
N PHE A 352 3.42 14.24 -9.26
CA PHE A 352 3.72 14.73 -7.91
C PHE A 352 4.05 16.23 -7.83
N ARG A 353 4.28 16.90 -8.97
CA ARG A 353 4.78 18.29 -9.02
C ARG A 353 3.69 19.37 -8.95
N PHE A 354 2.44 19.02 -8.63
CA PHE A 354 1.31 19.95 -8.62
C PHE A 354 0.80 20.21 -7.21
N TYR A 355 0.91 21.44 -6.72
CA TYR A 355 0.46 21.81 -5.38
C TYR A 355 -1.06 21.63 -5.26
N GLY A 356 -1.50 21.00 -4.16
CA GLY A 356 -2.92 20.78 -3.88
C GLY A 356 -3.57 19.66 -4.69
N ILE A 357 -2.84 18.93 -5.55
CA ILE A 357 -3.38 17.82 -6.35
C ILE A 357 -4.00 16.73 -5.47
N ALA A 358 -3.40 16.44 -4.31
CA ALA A 358 -3.95 15.47 -3.36
C ALA A 358 -5.32 15.90 -2.81
N LYS A 359 -5.48 17.19 -2.48
CA LYS A 359 -6.76 17.74 -2.02
C LYS A 359 -7.80 17.72 -3.13
N LEU A 360 -7.39 18.04 -4.36
CA LEU A 360 -8.27 18.02 -5.53
C LEU A 360 -8.81 16.60 -5.79
N TRP A 361 -7.94 15.60 -5.86
CA TRP A 361 -8.37 14.21 -6.09
C TRP A 361 -9.26 13.70 -4.98
N ARG A 362 -8.95 14.02 -3.72
CA ARG A 362 -9.81 13.68 -2.58
C ARG A 362 -11.20 14.31 -2.64
N MET A 363 -11.38 15.42 -3.35
CA MET A 363 -12.71 16.02 -3.57
C MET A 363 -13.52 15.32 -4.66
N PHE A 364 -12.86 14.61 -5.59
CA PHE A 364 -13.50 13.93 -6.72
C PHE A 364 -13.60 12.41 -6.55
N MET A 365 -12.78 11.82 -5.66
CA MET A 365 -12.77 10.39 -5.40
C MET A 365 -13.41 10.10 -4.05
N ASP A 366 -14.56 9.44 -4.08
CA ASP A 366 -15.30 9.04 -2.89
C ASP A 366 -14.58 7.88 -2.18
N ALA A 367 -14.44 7.96 -0.85
CA ALA A 367 -13.80 6.94 -0.04
C ALA A 367 -14.50 5.55 -0.09
N GLU A 368 -15.74 5.53 -0.59
CA GLU A 368 -16.55 4.34 -0.81
C GLU A 368 -16.35 3.75 -2.22
N ASP A 369 -15.71 4.47 -3.14
CA ASP A 369 -15.43 3.98 -4.49
C ASP A 369 -14.26 2.99 -4.48
N TYR A 370 -14.58 1.73 -4.20
CA TYR A 370 -13.66 0.60 -4.25
C TYR A 370 -13.34 0.12 -5.67
N SER A 371 -14.04 0.63 -6.69
CA SER A 371 -13.76 0.26 -8.09
C SER A 371 -12.43 0.83 -8.58
N GLN A 372 -11.88 1.82 -7.87
CA GLN A 372 -10.63 2.49 -8.19
C GLN A 372 -9.67 2.46 -7.01
N ARG A 373 -8.54 1.74 -7.15
CA ARG A 373 -7.43 1.74 -6.18
C ARG A 373 -6.98 3.14 -5.77
N ASN A 374 -7.03 4.09 -6.71
CA ASN A 374 -6.64 5.46 -6.45
C ASN A 374 -7.49 6.14 -5.38
N SER A 375 -8.76 5.76 -5.19
CA SER A 375 -9.57 6.31 -4.11
C SER A 375 -8.95 6.00 -2.75
N PHE A 376 -8.53 4.75 -2.53
CA PHE A 376 -7.84 4.35 -1.30
C PHE A 376 -6.55 5.15 -1.09
N PHE A 377 -5.77 5.37 -2.15
CA PHE A 377 -4.56 6.17 -2.06
C PHE A 377 -4.83 7.59 -1.54
N TRP A 378 -5.75 8.33 -2.17
CA TRP A 378 -5.97 9.74 -1.84
C TRP A 378 -6.71 9.94 -0.51
N ASN A 379 -7.62 9.02 -0.17
CA ASN A 379 -8.44 9.13 1.02
C ASN A 379 -7.75 8.57 2.27
N TYR A 380 -6.90 7.55 2.14
CA TYR A 380 -6.33 6.83 3.27
C TYR A 380 -4.80 6.79 3.27
N TYR A 381 -4.17 6.20 2.25
CA TYR A 381 -2.71 5.98 2.21
C TYR A 381 -1.93 7.29 2.29
N PHE A 382 -2.21 8.24 1.40
CA PHE A 382 -1.46 9.49 1.32
C PHE A 382 -1.56 10.32 2.60
N PRO A 383 -2.75 10.57 3.19
CA PRO A 383 -2.84 11.28 4.47
C PRO A 383 -2.13 10.54 5.62
N LEU A 384 -2.23 9.20 5.68
CA LEU A 384 -1.53 8.39 6.68
C LEU A 384 -0.02 8.50 6.55
N MET A 385 0.52 8.29 5.35
CA MET A 385 1.95 8.38 5.07
C MET A 385 2.48 9.79 5.27
N ARG A 386 1.73 10.83 4.87
CA ARG A 386 2.08 12.21 5.17
C ARG A 386 2.22 12.43 6.68
N TYR A 387 1.27 11.95 7.47
CA TYR A 387 1.32 12.08 8.93
C TYR A 387 2.55 11.38 9.53
N ILE A 388 2.89 10.18 9.04
CA ILE A 388 4.07 9.44 9.51
C ILE A 388 5.37 10.19 9.11
N LEU A 389 5.49 10.61 7.85
CA LEU A 389 6.67 11.34 7.35
C LEU A 389 6.86 12.69 8.06
N ASP A 390 5.77 13.43 8.29
CA ASP A 390 5.80 14.69 9.03
C ASP A 390 6.20 14.47 10.51
N ASP A 391 5.86 13.33 11.12
CA ASP A 391 6.28 12.95 12.48
C ASP A 391 7.77 12.61 12.53
N VAL A 392 8.30 11.88 11.55
CA VAL A 392 9.73 11.56 11.45
C VAL A 392 10.55 12.83 11.24
N ASN A 393 10.22 13.64 10.24
CA ASN A 393 10.97 14.86 9.92
C ASN A 393 10.94 15.89 11.05
N LYS A 394 9.86 15.98 11.85
CA LYS A 394 9.82 16.90 12.99
C LYS A 394 10.82 16.53 14.09
N LYS A 395 11.05 15.24 14.32
CA LYS A 395 11.98 14.75 15.35
C LYS A 395 13.43 15.11 15.02
N GLU A 396 13.80 14.95 13.76
CA GLU A 396 15.13 15.27 13.23
C GLU A 396 15.49 16.76 13.32
N ASN A 397 14.48 17.64 13.32
CA ASN A 397 14.72 19.08 13.52
C ASN A 397 14.78 19.49 15.01
N THR A 398 14.54 18.56 15.95
CA THR A 398 14.54 18.82 17.40
C THR A 398 15.71 18.19 18.16
N ASP A 399 16.41 17.22 17.56
CA ASP A 399 17.69 16.67 18.03
C ASP A 399 18.86 17.46 17.40
#